data_AF-A0A840KL63-F1
#
_entry.id   AF-A0A840KL63-F1
#
_cell.length_a   1.000
_cell.length_b   1.000
_cell.length_c   1.000
_cell.angle_alpha   90.00
_cell.angle_beta   90.00
_cell.angle_gamma   90.00
#
_symmetry.space_group_name_H-M   'P 1'
#
loop_
_entity.id
_entity.type
_entity.pdbx_description
1 polymer ?
#
loop_
_entity_poly.entity_id
_entity_poly.type
_entity_poly.pdbx_seq_one_letter_code
_entity_poly.pdbx_strand_id
1 'polypeptide(L)' 'MIDSLKKHISLNLDTSEVFILGKKNADFIAKLNQEEKLFDTMTVLDHPRFIQQYKSKEKDLYIDKYILALKK' A
#
# COMPACT_ATOMS: atom_id res chain seq x y z
N MET A 1 0.48 16.30 -3.86
CA MET A 1 0.36 14.83 -3.66
C MET A 1 -0.92 14.29 -4.29
N ILE A 2 -2.10 14.81 -3.92
CA ILE A 2 -3.39 14.43 -4.52
C ILE A 2 -3.35 14.54 -6.05
N ASP A 3 -2.88 15.65 -6.61
CA ASP A 3 -2.77 15.82 -8.07
C ASP A 3 -1.88 14.77 -8.73
N SER A 4 -0.78 14.39 -8.07
CA SER A 4 0.11 13.33 -8.57
C SER A 4 -0.61 11.98 -8.57
N LEU A 5 -1.34 11.66 -7.50
CA LEU A 5 -2.14 10.43 -7.42
C LEU A 5 -3.22 10.40 -8.51
N LYS A 6 -3.95 11.50 -8.72
CA LYS A 6 -4.94 11.62 -9.79
C LYS A 6 -4.32 11.42 -11.19
N LYS A 7 -3.13 11.99 -11.43
CA LYS A 7 -2.39 11.76 -12.68
C LYS A 7 -2.01 10.30 -12.86
N HIS A 8 -1.57 9.61 -11.80
CA HIS A 8 -1.28 8.18 -11.90
C HIS A 8 -2.54 7.34 -12.14
N ILE A 9 -3.64 7.63 -11.45
CA ILE A 9 -4.93 6.95 -11.66
C ILE A 9 -5.42 7.13 -13.11
N SER A 10 -5.17 8.31 -13.71
CA SER A 10 -5.52 8.57 -15.10
C SER A 10 -4.79 7.70 -16.13
N LEU A 11 -3.76 6.95 -15.71
CA LEU A 11 -3.09 5.94 -16.52
C LEU A 11 -3.86 4.60 -16.60
N ASN A 12 -5.16 4.63 -16.31
CA ASN A 12 -6.05 3.48 -16.33
C ASN A 12 -5.67 2.39 -15.30
N LEU A 13 -5.24 2.84 -14.11
CA LEU A 13 -4.98 1.97 -12.97
C LEU A 13 -6.28 1.52 -12.32
N ASP A 14 -6.28 0.30 -11.78
CA ASP A 14 -7.36 -0.16 -10.93
C ASP A 14 -7.29 0.52 -9.55
N THR A 15 -8.39 1.16 -9.16
CA THR A 15 -8.53 1.86 -7.87
C THR A 15 -9.37 1.09 -6.85
N SER A 16 -9.77 -0.15 -7.17
CA SER A 16 -10.56 -1.01 -6.27
C SER A 16 -9.82 -1.33 -4.98
N GLU A 17 -8.51 -1.57 -5.05
CA GLU A 17 -7.66 -1.84 -3.90
C GLU A 17 -6.28 -1.21 -4.06
N VAL A 18 -5.83 -0.47 -3.04
CA VAL A 18 -4.47 0.05 -2.96
C VAL A 18 -3.69 -0.66 -1.86
N PHE A 19 -2.46 -1.07 -2.21
CA PHE A 19 -1.51 -1.67 -1.26
C PHE A 19 -0.53 -0.62 -0.76
N ILE A 20 -0.62 -0.31 0.54
CA ILE A 20 0.19 0.74 1.16
C ILE A 20 1.30 0.11 1.99
N LEU A 21 2.54 0.45 1.64
CA LEU A 21 3.72 -0.09 2.31
C LEU A 21 4.06 0.76 3.55
N GLY A 22 3.75 0.24 4.73
CA GLY A 22 4.08 0.81 6.04
C GLY A 22 2.93 1.57 6.70
N LYS A 23 2.84 1.42 8.03
CA LYS A 23 1.75 1.99 8.85
C LYS A 23 1.64 3.52 8.77
N LYS A 24 2.76 4.24 8.87
CA LYS A 24 2.76 5.71 8.77
C LYS A 24 2.27 6.21 7.41
N ASN A 25 2.58 5.48 6.35
CA ASN A 25 2.10 5.81 5.01
C ASN A 25 0.59 5.54 4.91
N ALA A 26 0.11 4.45 5.50
CA ALA A 26 -1.32 4.15 5.55
C ALA A 26 -2.11 5.24 6.28
N ASP A 27 -1.63 5.71 7.43
CA ASP A 27 -2.27 6.79 8.18
C ASP A 27 -2.35 8.09 7.35
N PHE A 28 -1.33 8.37 6.55
CA PHE A 28 -1.30 9.56 5.68
C PHE A 28 -2.22 9.42 4.47
N ILE A 29 -2.15 8.30 3.75
CA ILE A 29 -2.99 8.03 2.57
C ILE A 29 -4.46 7.92 2.96
N ALA A 30 -4.78 7.37 4.14
CA ALA A 30 -6.15 7.30 4.64
C ALA A 30 -6.78 8.69 4.79
N LYS A 31 -6.03 9.70 5.24
CA LYS A 31 -6.51 11.08 5.32
C LYS A 31 -6.81 11.65 3.92
N LEU A 32 -5.90 11.44 2.97
CA LEU A 32 -6.12 11.87 1.58
C LEU A 32 -7.33 11.15 0.95
N ASN A 33 -7.52 9.87 1.26
CA ASN A 33 -8.62 9.07 0.74
C ASN A 33 -9.97 9.48 1.36
N GLN A 34 -9.98 9.97 2.60
CA GLN A 34 -11.18 10.56 3.23
C GLN A 34 -11.61 11.85 2.52
N GLU A 35 -10.66 12.65 2.04
CA GLU A 35 -10.93 13.91 1.34
C GLU A 35 -11.41 13.66 -0.11
N GLU A 36 -10.75 12.76 -0.84
CA GLU A 36 -10.90 12.65 -2.30
C GLU A 36 -11.50 11.32 -2.78
N LYS A 37 -11.66 10.32 -1.90
CA LYS A 37 -12.18 8.97 -2.23
C LYS A 37 -11.52 8.34 -3.46
N LEU A 38 -10.19 8.26 -3.43
CA LEU A 38 -9.35 7.77 -4.52
C LEU A 38 -9.36 6.25 -4.68
N PHE A 39 -9.57 5.49 -3.59
CA PHE A 39 -9.51 4.03 -3.55
C PHE A 39 -10.64 3.44 -2.72
N ASP A 40 -11.18 2.30 -3.12
CA ASP A 40 -12.28 1.63 -2.39
C ASP A 40 -11.77 0.86 -1.18
N THR A 41 -10.70 0.07 -1.37
CA THR A 41 -10.06 -0.74 -0.31
C THR A 41 -8.62 -0.31 -0.09
N MET A 42 -8.20 -0.20 1.18
CA MET A 42 -6.82 0.11 1.55
C MET A 42 -6.23 -1.04 2.35
N THR A 43 -5.29 -1.77 1.75
CA THR A 43 -4.58 -2.88 2.41
C THR A 43 -3.17 -2.47 2.78
N VAL A 44 -2.82 -2.65 4.05
CA VAL A 44 -1.52 -2.22 4.59
C VAL A 44 -0.57 -3.40 4.69
N LEU A 45 0.63 -3.25 4.11
CA LEU A 45 1.71 -4.23 4.17
C LEU A 45 2.94 -3.66 4.86
N ASP A 46 3.75 -4.53 5.47
CA ASP A 46 4.98 -4.11 6.16
C ASP A 46 6.01 -3.61 5.15
N HIS A 47 6.55 -2.40 5.35
CA HIS A 47 7.44 -1.78 4.37
C HIS A 47 8.73 -2.61 4.16
N PRO A 48 9.20 -2.83 2.91
CA PRO A 48 10.40 -3.64 2.64
C PRO A 48 11.65 -3.19 3.40
N ARG A 49 11.89 -1.87 3.50
CA ARG A 49 12.94 -1.28 4.36
C ARG A 49 12.86 -1.77 5.82
N PHE A 50 11.68 -1.80 6.42
CA PHE A 50 11.52 -2.27 7.80
C PHE A 50 11.85 -3.76 7.91
N ILE A 51 11.36 -4.56 6.95
CA ILE A 51 11.63 -5.99 6.91
C ILE A 51 13.14 -6.24 6.81
N GLN A 52 13.80 -5.58 5.85
CA GLN A 52 15.23 -5.76 5.62
C GLN A 52 16.09 -5.33 6.80
N GLN A 53 15.73 -4.24 7.49
CA GLN A 53 16.53 -3.68 8.57
C GLN A 53 16.34 -4.42 9.91
N TYR A 54 15.12 -4.85 10.22
CA TYR A 54 14.78 -5.35 11.56
C TYR A 54 14.30 -6.80 11.58
N LYS A 55 13.85 -7.33 10.43
CA LYS A 55 13.17 -8.63 10.31
C LYS A 55 13.74 -9.50 9.19
N SER A 56 15.00 -9.31 8.83
CA SER A 56 15.64 -10.01 7.71
C SER A 56 15.64 -11.53 7.87
N LYS A 57 15.70 -12.05 9.11
CA LYS A 57 15.59 -13.49 9.41
C LYS A 57 14.19 -14.07 9.11
N GLU A 58 13.16 -13.23 9.14
CA GLU A 58 11.77 -13.60 8.91
C GLU A 58 11.32 -13.25 7.47
N LYS A 59 12.25 -12.93 6.56
CA LYS A 59 11.95 -12.41 5.22
C LYS A 59 10.94 -13.27 4.45
N ASP A 60 11.09 -14.58 4.49
CA ASP A 60 10.24 -15.49 3.71
C ASP A 60 8.77 -15.43 4.16
N LEU A 61 8.52 -15.28 5.47
CA LEU A 61 7.19 -15.04 6.03
C LEU A 61 6.54 -13.77 5.45
N TYR A 62 7.32 -12.70 5.30
CA TYR A 62 6.81 -11.46 4.74
C TYR A 62 6.57 -11.57 3.23
N ILE A 63 7.40 -12.32 2.50
CA ILE A 63 7.16 -12.61 1.08
C ILE A 63 5.83 -13.35 0.91
N ASP A 64 5.58 -14.38 1.72
CA ASP A 64 4.31 -15.12 1.69
C ASP A 64 3.12 -14.21 1.98
N LYS A 65 3.23 -13.33 2.99
CA LYS A 65 2.20 -12.34 3.32
C LYS A 65 1.88 -11.42 2.14
N TYR A 66 2.90 -10.99 1.40
CA TYR A 66 2.71 -10.15 0.19
C TYR A 66 2.02 -10.93 -0.91
N ILE A 67 2.45 -12.16 -1.19
CA ILE A 67 1.86 -13.00 -2.24
C ILE A 67 0.39 -13.30 -1.92
N LEU A 68 0.06 -13.62 -0.67
CA LEU A 68 -1.31 -13.87 -0.24
C LEU A 68 -2.20 -12.63 -0.39
N ALA A 69 -1.66 -11.44 -0.11
CA ALA A 69 -2.40 -10.19 -0.28
C ALA A 69 -2.72 -9.88 -1.76
N LEU A 70 -1.85 -10.28 -2.69
CA LEU A 70 -1.99 -10.01 -4.13
C LEU A 70 -2.76 -11.09 -4.90
N LYS A 71 -2.99 -12.27 -4.31
CA LYS A 71 -3.65 -13.42 -4.97
C LYS A 71 -5.19 -13.43 -4.87
N LYS A 72 -5.80 -12.31 -4.49
CA LYS A 72 -7.27 -12.19 -4.42
C LYS A 72 -7.91 -12.29 -5.80
#